data_AF-A0A3N5WP59-F1
#
_entry.id   AF-A0A3N5WP59-F1
#
_cell.length_a   1.000
_cell.length_b   1.000
_cell.length_c   1.000
_cell.angle_alpha   90.00
_cell.angle_beta   90.00
_cell.angle_gamma   90.00
#
_symmetry.space_group_name_H-M   'P 1'
#
loop_
_entity.id
_entity.type
_entity.pdbx_description
1 polymer ?
#
loop_
_entity_poly.entity_id
_entity_poly.type
_entity_poly.pdbx_seq_one_letter_code
_entity_poly.pdbx_strand_id
1 'polypeptide(L)'
;MKPGSFNAALLAASLAFAGLQGCATRLEMGVPPRLDRLAQLTPHVSTRNDVLLTLGEPRGYGAAHLDPGFKQQRVWLYEHSVSEGKDIQLTMLLVFFSGELYDGYMWFADALNLKQHSAGKGK
;
A
#
# COMPACT_ATOMS: atom_id res chain seq x y z
N MET A 1 13.13 -54.61 -14.18
CA MET A 1 12.97 -53.46 -13.26
C MET A 1 11.77 -53.74 -12.37
N LYS A 2 11.93 -53.70 -11.04
CA LYS A 2 10.85 -54.05 -10.08
C LYS A 2 9.81 -52.92 -10.02
N PRO A 3 8.51 -53.20 -10.20
CA PRO A 3 7.45 -52.18 -10.25
C PRO A 3 7.31 -51.35 -8.96
N GLY A 4 7.84 -51.83 -7.82
CA GLY A 4 7.84 -51.09 -6.56
C GLY A 4 8.85 -49.93 -6.47
N SER A 5 9.90 -49.92 -7.30
CA SER A 5 10.94 -48.88 -7.26
C SER A 5 10.46 -47.55 -7.85
N PHE A 6 9.59 -47.59 -8.84
CA PHE A 6 9.05 -46.41 -9.51
C PHE A 6 8.06 -45.66 -8.60
N ASN A 7 7.20 -46.39 -7.88
CA ASN A 7 6.24 -45.81 -6.95
C ASN A 7 6.92 -45.21 -5.70
N ALA A 8 8.01 -45.83 -5.22
CA ALA A 8 8.80 -45.30 -4.11
C ALA A 8 9.51 -43.98 -4.49
N ALA A 9 10.05 -43.89 -5.70
CA ALA A 9 10.65 -42.67 -6.22
C ALA A 9 9.62 -41.53 -6.37
N LEU A 10 8.41 -41.85 -6.84
CA LEU A 10 7.31 -40.88 -6.99
C LEU A 10 6.83 -40.33 -5.63
N LEU A 11 6.70 -41.20 -4.62
CA LEU A 11 6.33 -40.81 -3.25
C LEU A 11 7.40 -39.94 -2.59
N ALA A 12 8.69 -40.29 -2.75
CA ALA A 12 9.80 -39.49 -2.24
C ALA A 12 9.86 -38.11 -2.91
N ALA A 13 9.64 -38.03 -4.22
CA ALA A 13 9.57 -36.75 -4.94
C ALA A 13 8.39 -35.89 -4.48
N SER A 14 7.25 -36.51 -4.15
CA SER A 14 6.05 -35.83 -3.65
C SER A 14 6.23 -35.27 -2.24
N LEU A 15 6.90 -36.03 -1.34
CA LEU A 15 7.27 -35.56 0.00
C LEU A 15 8.30 -34.42 -0.04
N ALA A 16 9.26 -34.49 -0.96
CA ALA A 16 10.24 -33.42 -1.17
C ALA A 16 9.60 -32.13 -1.69
N PHE A 17 8.59 -32.22 -2.55
CA PHE A 17 7.83 -31.07 -3.05
C PHE A 17 6.92 -30.45 -1.98
N ALA A 18 6.39 -31.26 -1.05
CA ALA A 18 5.58 -30.77 0.07
C ALA A 18 6.39 -29.94 1.10
N GLY A 19 7.69 -30.19 1.23
CA GLY A 19 8.57 -29.45 2.14
C GLY A 19 8.97 -28.03 1.65
N LEU A 20 8.73 -27.70 0.38
CA LEU A 20 9.11 -26.41 -0.22
C LEU A 20 7.97 -25.37 -0.24
N GLN A 21 6.77 -25.72 0.25
CA GLN A 21 5.57 -24.87 0.14
C GLN A 21 5.42 -23.80 1.24
N GLY A 22 6.43 -23.58 2.10
CA GLY A 22 6.28 -22.67 3.23
C GLY A 22 7.48 -21.76 3.41
N CYS A 23 7.45 -20.56 2.82
CA CYS A 23 8.19 -19.37 3.30
C CYS A 23 7.74 -18.09 2.56
N ALA A 24 6.44 -17.85 2.42
CA ALA A 24 5.94 -16.47 2.24
C ALA A 24 5.50 -15.96 3.61
N THR A 25 6.45 -15.76 4.53
CA THR A 25 6.17 -15.28 5.89
C THR A 25 5.72 -13.82 5.89
N ARG A 26 6.07 -13.07 4.83
CA ARG A 26 5.75 -11.66 4.65
C ARG A 26 5.22 -11.39 3.25
N LEU A 27 4.05 -10.78 3.16
CA LEU A 27 3.42 -10.32 1.94
C LEU A 27 3.38 -8.79 1.94
N GLU A 28 3.93 -8.16 0.91
CA GLU A 28 3.87 -6.70 0.74
C GLU A 28 3.02 -6.35 -0.48
N MET A 29 2.16 -5.35 -0.33
CA MET A 29 1.29 -4.86 -1.40
C MET A 29 1.36 -3.33 -1.47
N GLY A 30 1.68 -2.82 -2.67
CA GLY A 30 1.78 -1.39 -2.94
C GLY A 30 3.17 -0.81 -2.62
N VAL A 31 3.27 0.52 -2.60
CA VAL A 31 4.50 1.25 -2.28
C VAL A 31 4.19 2.23 -1.15
N PRO A 32 5.07 2.36 -0.13
CA PRO A 32 4.88 3.34 0.93
C PRO A 32 4.63 4.74 0.37
N PRO A 33 3.58 5.45 0.81
CA PRO A 33 3.32 6.80 0.34
C PRO A 33 4.44 7.76 0.75
N ARG A 34 4.81 8.67 -0.15
CA ARG A 34 5.90 9.65 0.05
C ARG A 34 5.45 10.84 0.88
N LEU A 35 5.15 10.60 2.16
CA LEU A 35 4.58 11.61 3.07
C LEU A 35 5.51 12.82 3.28
N ASP A 36 6.83 12.61 3.21
CA ASP A 36 7.87 13.64 3.30
C ASP A 36 7.76 14.72 2.21
N ARG A 37 7.19 14.36 1.06
CA ARG A 37 7.07 15.27 -0.10
C ARG A 37 5.76 16.03 -0.13
N LEU A 38 4.81 15.73 0.76
CA LEU A 38 3.51 16.40 0.79
C LEU A 38 3.63 17.91 1.03
N ALA A 39 4.69 18.35 1.73
CA ALA A 39 4.97 19.78 1.95
C ALA A 39 5.30 20.55 0.66
N GLN A 40 5.61 19.86 -0.45
CA GLN A 40 5.87 20.47 -1.75
C GLN A 40 4.57 20.80 -2.50
N LEU A 41 3.45 20.21 -2.09
CA LEU A 41 2.14 20.45 -2.69
C LEU A 41 1.43 21.60 -1.98
N THR A 42 0.94 22.56 -2.76
CA THR A 42 0.21 23.72 -2.25
C THR A 42 -1.26 23.58 -2.60
N PRO A 43 -2.17 23.52 -1.60
CA PRO A 43 -3.61 23.46 -1.84
C PRO A 43 -4.08 24.59 -2.78
N HIS A 44 -5.00 24.26 -3.68
CA HIS A 44 -5.59 25.16 -4.67
C HIS A 44 -4.61 25.75 -5.69
N VAL A 45 -3.35 25.30 -5.71
CA VAL A 45 -2.33 25.73 -6.67
C VAL A 45 -1.74 24.54 -7.41
N SER A 46 -1.34 23.50 -6.69
CA SER A 46 -0.78 22.29 -7.30
C SER A 46 -1.84 21.57 -8.14
N THR A 47 -1.45 21.14 -9.33
CA THR A 47 -2.28 20.39 -10.26
C THR A 47 -2.15 18.89 -10.01
N ARG A 48 -3.01 18.09 -10.64
CA ARG A 48 -2.86 16.63 -10.65
C ARG A 48 -1.50 16.15 -11.16
N ASN A 49 -0.93 16.84 -12.14
CA ASN A 49 0.38 16.48 -12.67
C ASN A 49 1.48 16.75 -11.64
N ASP A 50 1.37 17.84 -10.89
CA ASP A 50 2.31 18.13 -9.79
C ASP A 50 2.23 17.07 -8.70
N VAL A 51 1.02 16.62 -8.35
CA VAL A 51 0.82 15.50 -7.42
C VAL A 51 1.48 14.23 -7.95
N LEU A 52 1.28 13.91 -9.23
CA LEU A 52 1.86 12.73 -9.85
C LEU A 52 3.39 12.77 -9.85
N LEU A 53 3.99 13.91 -10.21
CA LEU A 53 5.46 14.08 -10.20
C LEU A 53 6.03 14.01 -8.76
N THR A 54 5.28 14.53 -7.79
CA THR A 54 5.72 14.58 -6.39
C THR A 54 5.63 13.20 -5.72
N LEU A 55 4.48 12.54 -5.84
CA LEU A 55 4.12 11.34 -5.10
C LEU A 55 4.27 10.04 -5.91
N GLY A 56 4.26 10.12 -7.24
CA GLY A 56 4.19 8.98 -8.15
C GLY A 56 2.75 8.56 -8.45
N GLU A 57 2.63 7.46 -9.20
CA GLU A 57 1.34 6.87 -9.59
C GLU A 57 0.55 6.40 -8.36
N PRO A 58 -0.74 6.77 -8.24
CA PRO A 58 -1.59 6.23 -7.19
C PRO A 58 -1.95 4.77 -7.47
N ARG A 59 -2.27 4.04 -6.40
CA ARG A 59 -2.75 2.66 -6.51
C ARG A 59 -4.22 2.59 -6.93
N GLY A 60 -4.98 3.63 -6.64
CA GLY A 60 -6.40 3.68 -6.97
C GLY A 60 -6.94 5.09 -7.19
N TYR A 61 -8.08 5.14 -7.86
CA TYR A 61 -8.82 6.36 -8.18
C TYR A 61 -10.25 6.21 -7.67
N GLY A 62 -10.83 7.29 -7.15
CA GLY A 62 -12.20 7.25 -6.66
C GLY A 62 -12.76 8.62 -6.36
N ALA A 63 -13.78 8.62 -5.51
CA ALA A 63 -14.38 9.84 -5.00
C ALA A 63 -14.70 9.72 -3.51
N ALA A 64 -14.61 10.84 -2.81
CA ALA A 64 -15.02 10.94 -1.42
C ALA A 64 -16.28 11.80 -1.30
N HIS A 65 -17.14 11.38 -0.38
CA HIS A 65 -18.35 12.07 0.03
C HIS A 65 -18.37 11.98 1.56
N LEU A 66 -18.02 13.07 2.23
CA LEU A 66 -17.76 13.09 3.67
C LEU A 66 -19.03 13.39 4.49
N ASP A 67 -19.91 14.23 3.95
CA ASP A 67 -21.21 14.55 4.52
C ASP A 67 -22.19 14.97 3.40
N PRO A 68 -23.52 15.00 3.65
CA PRO A 68 -24.52 15.32 2.61
C PRO A 68 -24.40 16.71 1.97
N GLY A 69 -23.79 17.68 2.66
CA GLY A 69 -23.50 19.01 2.14
C GLY A 69 -22.13 19.13 1.47
N PHE A 70 -21.27 18.12 1.66
CA PHE A 70 -19.94 18.09 1.06
C PHE A 70 -20.03 17.77 -0.43
N LYS A 71 -19.51 18.67 -1.25
CA LYS A 71 -19.39 18.41 -2.68
C LYS A 71 -18.49 17.19 -2.88
N GLN A 72 -18.97 16.19 -3.61
CA GLN A 72 -18.18 15.02 -3.95
C GLN A 72 -16.84 15.43 -4.57
N GLN A 73 -15.74 14.94 -3.98
CA GLN A 73 -14.38 15.24 -4.43
C GLN A 73 -13.75 14.03 -5.10
N ARG A 74 -12.93 14.28 -6.13
CA ARG A 74 -12.09 13.22 -6.70
C ARG A 74 -10.99 12.90 -5.71
N VAL A 75 -10.67 11.61 -5.58
CA VAL A 75 -9.64 11.13 -4.66
C VAL A 75 -8.68 10.19 -5.36
N TRP A 76 -7.40 10.34 -5.06
CA TRP A 76 -6.36 9.36 -5.38
C TRP A 76 -5.96 8.62 -4.11
N LEU A 77 -5.85 7.29 -4.22
CA LEU A 77 -5.50 6.38 -3.14
C LEU A 77 -4.06 5.89 -3.33
N TYR A 78 -3.23 6.16 -2.33
CA TYR A 78 -1.92 5.55 -2.16
C TYR A 78 -1.99 4.63 -0.95
N GLU A 79 -1.78 3.34 -1.15
CA GLU A 79 -1.94 2.35 -0.10
C GLU A 79 -0.77 1.38 -0.13
N HIS A 80 -0.18 1.19 1.05
CA HIS A 80 0.85 0.21 1.31
C HIS A 80 0.41 -0.68 2.46
N SER A 81 0.48 -2.00 2.26
CA SER A 81 0.21 -2.96 3.33
C SER A 81 1.28 -4.02 3.38
N VAL A 82 1.69 -4.37 4.61
CA VAL A 82 2.60 -5.46 4.90
C VAL A 82 1.88 -6.42 5.82
N SER A 83 1.79 -7.68 5.40
CA SER A 83 1.19 -8.76 6.18
C SER A 83 2.27 -9.75 6.58
N GLU A 84 2.42 -10.02 7.88
CA GLU A 84 3.35 -10.99 8.44
C GLU A 84 2.62 -11.89 9.44
N GLY A 85 2.33 -13.13 9.01
CA GLY A 85 1.54 -14.07 9.79
C GLY A 85 0.10 -13.58 10.04
N LYS A 86 -0.19 -13.11 11.25
CA LYS A 86 -1.51 -12.58 11.65
C LYS A 86 -1.56 -11.05 11.70
N ASP A 87 -0.40 -10.40 11.59
CA ASP A 87 -0.29 -8.96 11.71
C ASP A 87 -0.38 -8.33 10.32
N ILE A 88 -1.25 -7.32 10.18
CA ILE A 88 -1.39 -6.54 8.95
C ILE A 88 -1.15 -5.08 9.30
N GLN A 89 -0.09 -4.52 8.72
CA GLN A 89 0.27 -3.13 8.86
C GLN A 89 -0.22 -2.38 7.63
N LEU A 90 -1.09 -1.39 7.82
CA LEU A 90 -1.65 -0.57 6.74
C LEU A 90 -1.17 0.87 6.85
N THR A 91 -0.74 1.44 5.74
CA THR A 91 -0.53 2.88 5.57
C THR A 91 -1.29 3.33 4.34
N MET A 92 -2.13 4.36 4.51
CA MET A 92 -2.98 4.90 3.47
C MET A 92 -2.82 6.42 3.39
N LEU A 93 -2.78 6.95 2.18
CA LEU A 93 -2.84 8.36 1.87
C LEU A 93 -3.93 8.59 0.82
N LEU A 94 -4.90 9.41 1.18
CA LEU A 94 -5.95 9.91 0.29
C LEU A 94 -5.60 11.34 -0.09
N VAL A 95 -5.49 11.60 -1.39
CA VAL A 95 -5.28 12.95 -1.94
C VAL A 95 -6.57 13.42 -2.58
N PHE A 96 -7.07 14.56 -2.14
CA PHE A 96 -8.34 15.14 -2.58
C PHE A 96 -8.11 16.20 -3.64
N PHE A 97 -9.04 16.27 -4.59
CA PHE A 97 -9.01 17.26 -5.66
C PHE A 97 -10.35 17.99 -5.79
N SER A 98 -10.26 19.31 -5.94
CA SER A 98 -11.35 20.17 -6.36
C SER A 98 -11.18 20.45 -7.86
N GLY A 99 -11.81 19.61 -8.69
CA GLY A 99 -11.61 19.63 -10.14
C GLY A 99 -10.20 19.15 -10.54
N GLU A 100 -9.39 20.07 -11.07
CA GLU A 100 -8.02 19.80 -11.54
C GLU A 100 -6.94 20.11 -10.50
N LEU A 101 -7.34 20.76 -9.39
CA LEU A 101 -6.43 21.28 -8.38
C LEU A 101 -6.45 20.38 -7.15
N TYR A 102 -5.25 20.16 -6.61
CA TYR A 102 -5.04 19.53 -5.31
C TYR A 102 -5.68 20.36 -4.21
N ASP A 103 -6.51 19.73 -3.38
CA ASP A 103 -7.25 20.40 -2.29
C ASP A 103 -6.64 20.10 -0.92
N GLY A 104 -6.12 18.88 -0.75
CA GLY A 104 -5.54 18.45 0.51
C GLY A 104 -5.30 16.95 0.55
N TYR A 105 -4.91 16.46 1.71
CA TYR A 105 -4.79 15.03 1.96
C TYR A 105 -5.30 14.63 3.33
N MET A 106 -5.62 13.35 3.45
CA MET A 106 -5.77 12.65 4.71
C MET A 106 -4.87 11.43 4.64
N TRP A 107 -4.10 11.18 5.69
CA TRP A 107 -3.29 9.97 5.78
C TRP A 107 -3.59 9.24 7.08
N PHE A 108 -3.39 7.93 7.02
CA PHE A 108 -3.58 7.01 8.10
C PHE A 108 -2.40 6.03 8.11
N ALA A 109 -1.92 5.69 9.30
CA ALA A 109 -1.01 4.59 9.49
C ALA A 109 -1.42 3.84 10.75
N ASP A 110 -1.26 2.52 10.74
CA ASP A 110 -1.35 1.70 11.95
C ASP A 110 -0.39 2.22 13.04
N ALA A 111 -0.73 2.02 14.31
CA ALA A 111 0.12 2.38 15.46
C ALA A 111 1.57 1.86 15.35
N LEU A 112 1.78 0.67 14.76
CA LEU A 112 3.12 0.13 14.51
C LEU A 112 3.91 0.95 13.49
N ASN A 113 3.24 1.47 12.46
CA ASN A 113 3.84 2.32 11.43
C ASN A 113 3.92 3.80 11.86
N LEU A 114 3.06 4.23 12.80
CA LEU A 114 2.98 5.61 13.26
C LEU A 114 4.32 6.12 13.78
N LYS A 115 5.07 5.27 14.53
CA LYS A 115 6.40 5.62 15.06
C LYS A 115 7.42 5.93 13.97
N GLN A 116 7.33 5.23 12.83
CA GLN A 116 8.23 5.44 11.69
C GLN A 116 7.98 6.80 11.01
N HIS A 117 6.72 7.26 11.03
CA HIS A 117 6.33 8.54 10.44
C HIS A 117 6.37 9.72 11.43
N SER A 118 6.28 9.48 12.74
CA SER A 118 6.34 10.53 13.77
C SER A 118 7.77 10.94 14.15
N ALA A 119 8.78 10.11 13.86
CA ALA A 119 10.19 10.37 14.22
C ALA A 119 10.86 11.52 13.42
N GLY A 120 10.13 12.19 12.52
CA GLY A 120 10.61 13.32 11.73
C GLY A 120 10.43 14.71 12.36
N LYS A 121 9.98 14.84 13.61
CA LYS A 121 9.92 16.12 14.33
C LYS A 121 10.72 16.04 15.64
N GLY A 122 12.03 16.17 15.52
CA GLY A 122 12.95 16.17 16.64
C GLY A 122 14.29 16.76 16.28
N LYS A 123 14.30 18.02 15.81
CA LYS A 123 15.31 19.06 16.06
C LYS A 123 14.94 20.34 15.32
#